data_AF-A0A8I6Y8C9-F1
#
_entry.id   AF-A0A8I6Y8C9-F1
#
_cell.length_a   1.000
_cell.length_b   1.000
_cell.length_c   1.000
_cell.angle_alpha   90.00
_cell.angle_beta   90.00
_cell.angle_gamma   90.00
#
_symmetry.space_group_name_H-M   'P 1'
#
loop_
_entity.id
_entity.type
_entity.pdbx_description
1 polymer ?
#
loop_
_entity_poly.entity_id
_entity_poly.type
_entity_poly.pdbx_seq_one_letter_code
_entity_poly.pdbx_strand_id
1 'polypeptide(L)'
;MTSTKMLLVVAFLMLSSDVVMEVSAGISSHPISCMSSITHPSPKPCDNQICRETCVKRIGYGTEGECVAKGCQCTFCTKWPPRQSTNEH
;
A
#
# COMPACT_ATOMS: atom_id res chain seq x y z
N MET A 1 18.25 -46.04 18.13
CA MET A 1 18.58 -45.38 16.86
C MET A 1 17.51 -44.34 16.52
N THR A 2 17.48 -43.20 17.22
CA THR A 2 16.48 -42.13 17.05
C THR A 2 17.06 -40.72 17.22
N SER A 3 18.34 -40.61 17.62
CA SER A 3 18.97 -39.32 17.93
C SER A 3 19.35 -38.52 16.67
N THR A 4 19.81 -39.18 15.61
CA THR A 4 20.23 -38.51 14.36
C THR A 4 19.05 -37.96 13.56
N LYS A 5 17.89 -38.61 13.57
CA LYS A 5 16.71 -38.15 12.85
C LYS A 5 16.10 -36.88 13.46
N MET A 6 16.11 -36.77 14.80
CA MET A 6 15.69 -35.56 15.50
C MET A 6 16.57 -34.35 15.15
N LEU A 7 17.90 -34.55 15.13
CA LEU A 7 18.85 -33.47 14.81
C LEU A 7 18.68 -32.93 13.38
N LEU A 8 18.39 -33.81 12.42
CA LEU A 8 18.13 -33.41 11.03
C LEU A 8 16.87 -32.53 10.92
N VAL A 9 15.77 -32.89 11.59
CA VAL A 9 14.52 -32.11 11.58
C VAL A 9 14.73 -30.71 12.17
N VAL A 10 15.49 -30.61 13.25
CA VAL A 10 15.81 -29.31 13.88
C VAL A 10 16.67 -28.44 12.94
N ALA A 11 17.65 -29.03 12.24
CA ALA A 11 18.47 -28.29 11.28
C ALA A 11 17.66 -27.75 10.09
N PHE A 12 16.71 -28.54 9.56
CA PHE A 12 15.83 -28.08 8.47
C PHE A 12 14.88 -26.95 8.90
N LEU A 13 14.37 -26.99 10.13
CA LEU A 13 13.50 -25.91 10.63
C LEU A 13 14.25 -24.57 10.75
N MET A 14 15.51 -24.58 11.18
CA MET A 14 16.35 -23.38 11.29
C MET A 14 16.69 -22.77 9.92
N LEU A 15 16.80 -23.58 8.86
CA LEU A 15 17.08 -23.10 7.49
C LEU A 15 15.87 -22.46 6.80
N SER A 16 14.64 -22.71 7.29
CA SER A 16 13.41 -22.20 6.68
C SER A 16 12.95 -20.84 7.22
N SER A 17 13.68 -20.29 8.19
CA SER A 17 13.39 -18.99 8.78
C SER A 17 14.16 -17.87 8.07
N ASP A 18 14.04 -17.80 6.75
CA ASP A 18 14.22 -16.53 6.04
C ASP A 18 13.01 -15.65 6.39
N VAL A 19 13.01 -15.14 7.61
CA VAL A 19 12.13 -14.03 7.97
C VAL A 19 12.73 -12.84 7.25
N VAL A 20 12.23 -12.56 6.04
CA VAL A 20 12.44 -11.27 5.39
C VAL A 20 11.69 -10.25 6.25
N MET A 21 12.36 -9.84 7.32
CA MET A 21 11.93 -8.69 8.09
C MET A 21 12.30 -7.51 7.21
N GLU A 22 11.32 -6.96 6.51
CA GLU A 22 11.45 -5.63 5.91
C GLU A 22 11.69 -4.65 7.06
N VAL A 23 12.97 -4.47 7.38
CA VAL A 23 13.45 -3.39 8.23
C VAL A 23 13.22 -2.13 7.40
N SER A 24 12.10 -1.45 7.67
CA SER A 24 11.96 -0.06 7.31
C SER A 24 12.99 0.70 8.15
N ALA A 25 14.19 0.85 7.57
CA ALA A 25 15.28 1.60 8.12
C ALA A 25 14.78 2.99 8.51
N GLY A 26 14.94 3.31 9.79
CA GLY A 26 14.31 4.44 10.43
C GLY A 26 14.65 5.78 9.78
N ILE A 27 13.62 6.59 9.65
CA ILE A 27 13.73 8.03 9.85
C ILE A 27 12.56 8.35 10.78
N SER A 28 12.76 9.21 11.76
CA SER A 28 11.69 9.77 12.58
C SER A 28 10.66 10.48 11.68
N SER A 29 9.68 9.76 11.18
CA SER A 29 8.68 10.28 10.26
C SER A 29 7.32 9.73 10.68
N HIS A 30 6.50 10.64 11.23
CA HIS A 30 5.09 10.47 11.53
C HIS A 30 4.46 9.45 10.57
N PRO A 31 3.78 8.40 11.07
CA PRO A 31 3.24 7.36 10.21
C PRO A 31 2.38 7.99 9.11
N ILE A 32 2.74 7.74 7.86
CA ILE A 32 1.91 8.10 6.71
C ILE A 32 0.63 7.29 6.85
N SER A 33 -0.45 7.96 7.25
CA SER A 33 -1.76 7.32 7.39
C SER A 33 -2.57 7.64 6.14
N CYS A 34 -2.75 6.65 5.27
CA CYS A 34 -3.61 6.73 4.10
C CYS A 34 -4.97 6.08 4.37
N MET A 35 -6.03 6.73 3.95
CA MET A 35 -7.40 6.23 4.01
C MET A 35 -8.01 6.26 2.62
N SER A 36 -8.58 5.14 2.18
CA SER A 36 -9.25 5.03 0.89
C SER A 36 -10.75 4.78 1.08
N SER A 37 -11.57 5.38 0.21
CA SER A 37 -13.03 5.18 0.20
C SER A 37 -13.58 5.22 -1.22
N ILE A 38 -14.66 4.48 -1.49
CA ILE A 38 -15.34 4.53 -2.78
C ILE A 38 -16.42 5.61 -2.74
N THR A 39 -16.33 6.57 -3.66
CA THR A 39 -17.34 7.62 -3.80
C THR A 39 -18.58 7.10 -4.53
N HIS A 40 -19.73 7.27 -3.89
CA HIS A 40 -21.04 6.97 -4.47
C HIS A 40 -21.91 8.24 -4.60
N PRO A 41 -22.71 8.38 -5.67
CA PRO A 41 -22.66 7.57 -6.89
C PRO A 41 -21.34 7.81 -7.64
N SER A 42 -20.84 6.78 -8.34
CA SER A 42 -19.66 6.95 -9.19
C SER A 42 -20.02 7.81 -10.40
N PRO A 43 -19.22 8.84 -10.74
CA PRO A 43 -19.41 9.62 -11.95
C PRO A 43 -19.33 8.73 -13.20
N LYS A 44 -20.06 9.13 -14.25
CA LYS A 44 -20.05 8.52 -15.58
C LYS A 44 -19.71 9.60 -16.62
N PRO A 45 -18.66 9.42 -17.44
CA PRO A 45 -17.74 8.28 -17.44
C PRO A 45 -16.90 8.22 -16.16
N CYS A 46 -16.49 7.01 -15.79
CA CYS A 46 -15.53 6.82 -14.70
C CYS A 46 -14.15 6.97 -15.33
N ASP A 47 -13.49 8.07 -15.00
CA ASP A 47 -12.18 8.45 -15.50
C ASP A 47 -11.33 8.99 -14.34
N ASN A 48 -10.01 8.76 -14.39
CA ASN A 48 -9.12 9.14 -13.29
C ASN A 48 -9.13 10.65 -13.01
N GLN A 49 -9.22 11.50 -14.05
CA GLN A 49 -9.30 12.94 -13.86
C GLN A 49 -10.62 13.34 -13.19
N ILE A 50 -11.74 12.80 -13.66
CA ILE A 50 -13.07 13.06 -13.07
C ILE A 50 -13.12 12.55 -11.62
N CYS A 51 -12.55 11.38 -11.36
CA CYS A 51 -12.44 10.83 -10.01
C CYS A 51 -11.61 11.74 -9.12
N ARG A 52 -10.43 12.20 -9.56
CA ARG A 52 -9.60 13.13 -8.79
C ARG A 52 -10.34 14.43 -8.47
N GLU A 53 -10.98 15.05 -9.45
CA GLU A 53 -11.77 16.28 -9.24
C GLU A 53 -12.92 16.05 -8.26
N THR A 54 -13.62 14.92 -8.38
CA THR A 54 -14.71 14.55 -7.46
C THR A 54 -14.20 14.30 -6.05
N CYS A 55 -13.07 13.60 -5.90
CA CYS A 55 -12.43 13.31 -4.63
C CYS A 55 -11.93 14.59 -3.94
N VAL A 56 -11.28 15.49 -4.70
CA VAL A 56 -10.85 16.81 -4.20
C VAL A 56 -12.05 17.65 -3.78
N LYS A 57 -13.15 17.63 -4.54
CA LYS A 57 -14.38 18.37 -4.18
C LYS A 57 -15.05 17.84 -2.92
N ARG A 58 -14.99 16.52 -2.65
CA ARG A 58 -15.63 15.90 -1.48
C ARG A 58 -14.77 15.88 -0.23
N ILE A 59 -13.49 15.56 -0.36
CA ILE A 59 -12.57 15.33 0.78
C ILE A 59 -11.65 16.53 0.98
N GLY A 60 -11.20 17.15 -0.11
CA GLY A 60 -10.32 18.32 -0.07
C GLY A 60 -9.03 18.15 -0.88
N TYR A 61 -8.26 19.23 -0.96
CA TYR A 61 -6.98 19.27 -1.65
C TYR A 61 -5.99 18.24 -1.07
N GLY A 62 -5.17 17.69 -1.95
CA GLY A 62 -4.24 16.62 -1.63
C GLY A 62 -4.82 15.22 -1.81
N THR A 63 -6.14 15.07 -2.00
CA THR A 63 -6.75 13.76 -2.27
C THR A 63 -6.51 13.30 -3.71
N GLU A 64 -6.16 12.03 -3.88
CA GLU A 64 -6.09 11.38 -5.20
C GLU A 64 -7.38 10.62 -5.49
N GLY A 65 -7.76 10.52 -6.76
CA GLY A 65 -8.92 9.75 -7.19
C GLY A 65 -8.59 8.87 -8.36
N GLU A 66 -8.95 7.59 -8.28
CA GLU A 66 -8.74 6.59 -9.32
C GLU A 66 -10.07 5.93 -9.69
N CYS A 67 -10.29 5.72 -10.98
CA CYS A 67 -11.41 4.93 -11.46
C CYS A 67 -11.09 3.44 -11.34
N VAL A 68 -11.78 2.75 -10.43
CA VAL A 68 -11.71 1.29 -10.29
C VAL A 68 -13.04 0.65 -10.67
N ALA A 69 -13.08 -0.68 -10.80
CA ALA A 69 -14.30 -1.41 -11.17
C ALA A 69 -15.51 -1.12 -10.26
N LYS A 70 -15.27 -0.74 -9.00
CA LYS A 70 -16.30 -0.37 -8.02
C LYS A 70 -16.73 1.10 -8.08
N GLY A 71 -16.11 1.92 -8.93
CA GLY A 71 -16.33 3.36 -9.06
C GLY A 71 -15.08 4.17 -8.71
N CYS A 72 -15.24 5.46 -8.41
CA CYS A 72 -14.11 6.30 -8.01
C CYS A 72 -13.61 5.96 -6.60
N GLN A 73 -12.39 5.46 -6.47
CA GLN A 73 -11.67 5.30 -5.22
C GLN A 73 -10.90 6.58 -4.90
N CYS A 74 -11.26 7.23 -3.80
CA CYS A 74 -10.55 8.39 -3.28
C CYS A 74 -9.56 7.95 -2.21
N THR A 75 -8.32 8.40 -2.29
CA THR A 75 -7.28 8.12 -1.29
C THR A 75 -6.76 9.43 -0.70
N PHE A 76 -6.84 9.53 0.63
CA PHE A 76 -6.31 10.64 1.40
C PHE A 76 -5.20 10.16 2.35
N CYS A 77 -4.00 10.73 2.27
CA CYS A 77 -2.88 10.47 3.17
C CYS A 77 -2.49 11.72 3.96
N THR A 78 -2.21 11.58 5.26
CA THR A 78 -1.73 12.70 6.10
C THR A 78 -0.39 13.28 5.64
N LYS A 79 0.42 12.47 4.94
CA LYS A 79 1.62 12.87 4.21
C LYS A 79 1.70 11.98 2.97
N TRP A 80 1.78 12.55 1.77
CA TRP A 80 2.04 11.73 0.58
C TRP A 80 3.46 11.18 0.67
N PRO A 81 3.69 9.89 0.36
CA PRO A 81 5.04 9.44 0.11
C PRO A 81 5.61 10.28 -1.04
N PRO A 82 6.91 10.60 -1.02
CA PRO A 82 7.54 11.26 -2.16
C PRO A 82 7.17 10.45 -3.40
N ARG A 83 6.55 11.10 -4.39
CA ARG A 83 6.27 10.49 -5.69
C ARG A 83 7.64 10.03 -6.21
N GLN A 84 7.93 8.73 -6.19
CA GLN A 84 9.08 8.22 -6.92
C GLN A 84 8.76 8.51 -8.38
N SER A 85 9.38 9.56 -8.93
CA SER A 85 9.48 9.68 -10.38
C SER A 85 10.25 8.45 -10.81
N THR A 86 9.58 7.50 -11.46
CA THR A 86 10.25 6.41 -12.16
C THR A 86 11.12 7.08 -13.23
N ASN A 87 12.37 7.38 -12.89
CA ASN A 87 13.43 7.45 -13.88
C ASN A 87 13.68 5.99 -14.24
N GLU A 88 12.87 5.48 -15.17
CA GLU A 88 13.28 4.33 -15.98
C GLU A 88 14.55 4.77 -16.74
N HIS A 89 15.55 3.89 -16.70
CA HIS A 89 16.93 4.06 -17.19
C HIS A 89 17.02 4.53 -18.64
#